data_AF-A0A3D3K3F3-F1
#
_entry.id   AF-A0A3D3K3F3-F1
#
_cell.length_a   1.000
_cell.length_b   1.000
_cell.length_c   1.000
_cell.angle_alpha   90.00
_cell.angle_beta   90.00
_cell.angle_gamma   90.00
#
_symmetry.space_group_name_H-M   'P 1'
#
loop_
_entity.id
_entity.type
_entity.pdbx_description
1 polymer ?
#
loop_
_entity_poly.entity_id
_entity_poly.type
_entity_poly.pdbx_seq_one_letter_code
_entity_poly.pdbx_strand_id
1 'polypeptide(L)'
;MLVASMNPSPSGYFPDDPNNTSSQIEMQRYMNKLSGPLLDRIDIHIEVQKVEFEQLSDKRKGESSDEIRTRVLKAREIQSKRYEDFEIHYNAQMGPKDIEKYCELTEDSQNLIKNAMEKLNLSARAYDRILKVART
;
A
#
# COMPACT_ATOMS: atom_id res chain seq x y z
N MET A 1 12.74 1.57 -3.61
CA MET A 1 11.46 1.03 -3.12
C MET A 1 11.76 0.24 -1.87
N LEU A 2 11.10 0.55 -0.75
CA LEU A 2 11.20 -0.25 0.47
C LEU A 2 10.04 -1.24 0.48
N VAL A 3 10.35 -2.51 0.70
CA VAL A 3 9.36 -3.55 0.96
C VAL A 3 9.75 -4.19 2.27
N ALA A 4 8.79 -4.32 3.18
CA ALA A 4 8.99 -4.92 4.48
C ALA A 4 7.80 -5.81 4.80
N SER A 5 8.04 -6.83 5.62
CA SER A 5 7.02 -7.74 6.13
C SER A 5 7.19 -7.89 7.63
N MET A 6 6.09 -8.13 8.32
CA MET A 6 6.09 -8.41 9.75
C MET A 6 4.99 -9.43 10.06
N ASN A 7 5.15 -10.15 11.16
CA ASN A 7 4.09 -11.01 11.67
C ASN A 7 3.02 -10.17 12.39
N PRO A 8 1.78 -10.64 12.51
CA PRO A 8 0.74 -9.95 13.29
C PRO A 8 0.96 -10.05 14.81
N SER A 9 1.79 -11.01 15.26
CA SER A 9 2.08 -11.30 16.67
C SER A 9 3.44 -11.99 16.82
N PRO A 10 3.96 -12.13 18.05
CA PRO A 10 5.14 -12.94 18.32
C PRO A 10 4.99 -14.41 17.88
N SER A 11 3.78 -14.98 18.02
CA SER A 11 3.47 -16.36 17.63
C SER A 11 3.34 -16.54 16.11
N GLY A 12 3.20 -15.46 15.34
CA GLY A 12 3.01 -15.50 13.89
C GLY A 12 1.55 -15.52 13.43
N TYR A 13 0.59 -15.59 14.36
CA TYR A 13 -0.83 -15.78 14.07
C TYR A 13 -1.68 -14.56 14.45
N PHE A 14 -2.81 -14.38 13.75
CA PHE A 14 -3.76 -13.30 14.03
C PHE A 14 -4.55 -13.55 15.33
N PRO A 15 -5.16 -12.52 15.95
CA PRO A 15 -5.89 -12.65 17.21
C PRO A 15 -7.03 -13.69 17.20
N ASP A 16 -7.61 -13.94 16.04
CA ASP A 16 -8.72 -14.86 15.79
C ASP A 16 -8.29 -16.27 15.39
N ASP A 17 -6.99 -16.51 15.20
CA ASP A 17 -6.47 -17.84 14.86
C ASP A 17 -6.39 -18.74 16.12
N PRO A 18 -6.94 -19.98 16.09
CA PRO A 18 -6.90 -20.89 17.23
C PRO A 18 -5.49 -21.32 17.64
N ASN A 19 -4.49 -21.19 16.77
CA ASN A 19 -3.09 -21.48 17.07
C ASN A 19 -2.36 -20.30 17.71
N ASN A 20 -3.03 -19.16 17.86
CA ASN A 20 -2.41 -18.00 18.48
C ASN A 20 -2.24 -18.19 19.98
N THR A 21 -0.98 -18.26 20.42
CA THR A 21 -0.60 -18.37 21.83
C THR A 21 -0.25 -17.03 22.47
N SER A 22 -0.25 -15.93 21.71
CA SER A 22 0.08 -14.60 22.20
C SER A 22 -1.12 -13.95 22.88
N SER A 23 -0.92 -13.42 24.09
CA SER A 23 -1.92 -12.57 24.74
C SER A 23 -2.11 -11.25 23.98
N GLN A 24 -3.26 -10.60 24.18
CA GLN A 24 -3.55 -9.26 23.61
C GLN A 24 -2.45 -8.23 23.96
N ILE A 25 -1.91 -8.30 25.17
CA ILE A 25 -0.83 -7.42 25.63
C ILE A 25 0.47 -7.69 24.86
N GLU A 26 0.82 -8.95 24.62
CA GLU A 26 2.02 -9.32 23.85
C GLU A 26 1.90 -8.91 22.39
N MET A 27 0.73 -9.10 21.77
CA MET A 27 0.45 -8.65 20.41
C MET A 27 0.60 -7.13 20.30
N GLN A 28 -0.03 -6.38 21.22
CA GLN A 28 0.07 -4.93 21.25
C GLN A 28 1.52 -4.47 21.44
N ARG A 29 2.28 -5.10 22.35
CA ARG A 29 3.71 -4.81 22.53
C ARG A 29 4.54 -5.11 21.29
N TYR A 30 4.21 -6.17 20.55
CA TYR A 30 4.89 -6.54 19.31
C TYR A 30 4.63 -5.51 18.21
N MET A 31 3.36 -5.13 17.99
CA MET A 31 2.98 -4.10 17.01
C MET A 31 3.60 -2.74 17.35
N ASN A 32 3.65 -2.38 18.64
CA ASN A 32 4.23 -1.12 19.11
C ASN A 32 5.76 -1.03 18.94
N LYS A 33 6.45 -2.11 18.55
CA LYS A 33 7.86 -2.03 18.13
C LYS A 33 8.04 -1.13 16.90
N LEU A 34 7.00 -0.99 16.09
CA LEU A 34 6.95 -0.05 14.98
C LEU A 34 6.21 1.21 15.44
N SER A 35 6.88 2.36 15.30
CA SER A 35 6.29 3.62 15.72
C SER A 35 5.21 4.07 14.72
N GLY A 36 4.13 4.68 15.23
CA GLY A 36 3.10 5.29 14.38
C GLY A 36 3.65 6.24 13.32
N PRO A 37 4.61 7.14 13.65
CA PRO A 37 5.25 8.00 12.65
C PRO A 37 6.03 7.27 11.56
N LEU A 38 6.51 6.05 11.81
CA LEU A 38 7.15 5.21 10.79
C LEU A 38 6.10 4.59 9.87
N LEU A 39 5.04 4.02 10.46
CA LEU A 39 3.93 3.40 9.72
C LEU A 39 3.22 4.42 8.82
N ASP A 40 3.09 5.67 9.26
CA ASP A 40 2.56 6.79 8.47
C ASP A 40 3.45 7.18 7.25
N ARG A 41 4.63 6.57 7.11
CA ARG A 41 5.49 6.73 5.92
C ARG A 41 5.44 5.55 4.96
N ILE A 42 4.68 4.51 5.26
CA ILE A 42 4.47 3.39 4.36
C ILE A 42 3.19 3.65 3.58
N ASP A 43 3.32 3.75 2.25
CA ASP A 43 2.21 4.17 1.39
C ASP A 43 1.11 3.11 1.26
N ILE A 44 1.46 1.83 1.39
CA ILE A 44 0.55 0.71 1.20
C ILE A 44 0.78 -0.32 2.31
N HIS A 45 -0.29 -0.66 3.02
CA HIS A 45 -0.35 -1.78 3.95
C HIS A 45 -1.25 -2.86 3.36
N ILE A 46 -0.73 -4.09 3.30
CA ILE A 46 -1.49 -5.26 2.84
C ILE A 46 -1.34 -6.33 3.91
N GLU A 47 -2.48 -6.80 4.39
CA GLU A 47 -2.54 -7.97 5.24
C GLU A 47 -2.53 -9.22 4.35
N VAL A 48 -1.60 -10.13 4.62
CA VAL A 48 -1.47 -11.38 3.87
C VAL A 48 -1.96 -12.51 4.74
N GLN A 49 -3.11 -13.08 4.35
CA GLN A 49 -3.67 -14.25 5.01
C GLN A 49 -2.86 -15.51 4.69
N LYS A 50 -2.97 -16.51 5.56
CA LYS A 50 -2.39 -17.81 5.30
C LYS A 50 -3.02 -18.42 4.04
N VAL A 51 -2.20 -19.07 3.23
CA VAL A 51 -2.66 -19.82 2.06
C VAL A 51 -3.06 -21.23 2.52
N GLU A 52 -4.29 -21.63 2.23
CA GLU A 52 -4.80 -22.96 2.58
C GLU A 52 -4.11 -24.05 1.75
N PHE A 53 -4.04 -25.27 2.28
CA PHE A 53 -3.34 -26.37 1.62
C PHE A 53 -3.95 -26.70 0.25
N GLU A 54 -5.27 -26.62 0.11
CA GLU A 54 -6.00 -26.82 -1.15
C GLU A 54 -5.57 -25.80 -2.21
N GLN A 55 -5.25 -24.56 -1.81
CA GLN A 55 -4.75 -23.54 -2.72
C GLN A 55 -3.28 -23.75 -3.07
N LEU A 56 -2.47 -24.26 -2.13
CA LEU A 56 -1.08 -24.63 -2.39
C LEU A 56 -0.94 -25.85 -3.32
N SER A 57 -1.89 -26.78 -3.22
CA SER A 57 -1.94 -28.00 -4.04
C SER A 57 -2.73 -27.81 -5.35
N ASP A 58 -3.36 -26.65 -5.53
CA ASP A 58 -4.04 -26.28 -6.76
C ASP A 58 -3.04 -26.21 -7.92
N LYS A 59 -3.38 -26.86 -9.04
CA LYS A 59 -2.57 -26.86 -10.26
C LYS A 59 -2.89 -25.67 -11.17
N ARG A 60 -3.90 -24.86 -10.84
CA ARG A 60 -4.17 -23.61 -11.54
C ARG A 60 -2.96 -22.70 -11.40
N LYS A 61 -2.28 -22.45 -12.52
CA LYS A 61 -1.20 -21.49 -12.59
C LYS A 61 -1.80 -20.09 -12.46
N GLY A 62 -1.37 -19.35 -11.46
CA GLY A 62 -1.57 -17.90 -11.42
C GLY A 62 -0.85 -17.22 -12.59
N GLU A 63 -1.02 -15.91 -12.70
CA GLU A 63 -0.27 -15.12 -13.68
C GLU A 63 1.23 -15.28 -13.49
N SER A 64 1.94 -15.45 -14.60
CA SER A 64 3.39 -15.54 -14.59
C SER A 64 4.02 -14.20 -14.20
N SER A 65 5.23 -14.25 -13.65
CA SER A 65 6.01 -13.04 -13.38
C SER A 65 6.26 -12.21 -14.65
N ASP A 66 6.33 -12.85 -15.83
CA ASP A 66 6.50 -12.17 -17.11
C ASP A 66 5.25 -11.37 -17.52
N GLU A 67 4.06 -11.92 -17.33
CA GLU A 67 2.79 -11.23 -17.56
C GLU A 67 2.63 -10.02 -16.62
N ILE A 68 2.92 -10.22 -15.33
CA ILE A 68 2.89 -9.14 -14.33
C ILE A 68 3.90 -8.06 -14.69
N ARG A 69 5.14 -8.44 -15.02
CA ARG A 69 6.20 -7.51 -15.44
C ARG A 69 5.76 -6.66 -16.63
N THR A 70 5.07 -7.25 -17.60
CA THR A 70 4.57 -6.52 -18.77
C THR A 70 3.60 -5.39 -18.35
N ARG A 71 2.68 -5.63 -17.41
CA ARG A 71 1.80 -4.58 -16.89
C ARG A 71 2.56 -3.50 -16.12
N VAL A 72 3.51 -3.90 -15.28
CA VAL A 72 4.35 -2.96 -14.53
C VAL A 72 5.16 -2.06 -15.46
N LEU A 73 5.73 -2.61 -16.54
CA LEU A 73 6.48 -1.84 -17.52
C LEU A 73 5.60 -0.83 -18.27
N LYS A 74 4.37 -1.20 -18.63
CA LYS A 74 3.41 -0.27 -19.25
C LYS A 74 3.11 0.93 -18.33
N ALA A 75 2.84 0.67 -17.04
CA ALA A 75 2.61 1.74 -16.08
C ALA A 75 3.84 2.64 -15.91
N ARG A 76 5.05 2.07 -15.94
CA ARG A 76 6.31 2.83 -15.90
C ARG A 76 6.53 3.68 -17.14
N GLU A 77 6.24 3.16 -18.33
CA GLU A 77 6.38 3.92 -19.57
C GLU A 77 5.47 5.17 -19.57
N ILE A 78 4.24 5.04 -19.08
CA ILE A 78 3.32 6.17 -18.91
C ILE A 78 3.91 7.21 -17.95
N GLN A 79 4.50 6.77 -16.82
CA GLN A 79 5.17 7.69 -15.88
C GLN A 79 6.39 8.37 -16.51
N SER A 80 7.25 7.63 -17.21
CA SER A 80 8.43 8.19 -17.87
C SER A 80 8.07 9.26 -18.90
N LYS A 81 7.01 9.04 -19.68
CA LYS A 81 6.49 10.04 -20.62
C LYS A 81 5.92 11.27 -19.90
N ARG A 82 5.15 11.07 -18.84
CA ARG A 82 4.55 12.18 -18.06
C ARG A 82 5.59 13.14 -17.47
N TYR A 83 6.75 12.60 -17.10
CA TYR A 83 7.80 13.31 -16.38
C TYR A 83 9.06 13.55 -17.23
N GLU A 84 8.96 13.48 -18.57
CA GLU A 84 10.13 13.57 -19.46
C GLU A 84 10.97 14.85 -19.27
N ASP A 85 10.32 15.97 -18.94
CA ASP A 85 10.94 17.27 -18.70
C ASP A 85 11.29 17.54 -17.23
N PHE A 86 11.18 16.54 -16.36
CA PHE A 86 11.35 16.68 -14.91
C PHE A 86 12.40 15.69 -14.39
N GLU A 87 13.08 16.05 -13.29
CA GLU A 87 13.92 15.11 -12.53
C GLU A 87 13.05 14.18 -11.64
N ILE A 88 11.99 13.61 -12.21
CA ILE A 88 11.03 12.72 -11.56
C ILE A 88 10.96 11.43 -12.37
N HIS A 89 11.19 10.30 -11.71
CA HIS A 89 11.11 8.98 -12.36
C HIS A 89 9.90 8.18 -11.91
N TYR A 90 9.31 8.54 -10.76
CA TYR A 90 8.19 7.82 -10.15
C TYR A 90 7.21 8.79 -9.47
N ASN A 91 5.92 8.43 -9.45
CA ASN A 91 4.88 9.19 -8.74
C ASN A 91 5.26 9.53 -7.27
N ALA A 92 5.99 8.64 -6.60
CA ALA A 92 6.41 8.85 -5.20
C ALA A 92 7.29 10.10 -5.01
N GLN A 93 8.05 10.50 -6.03
CA GLN A 93 8.97 11.64 -6.00
C GLN A 93 8.28 12.99 -6.26
N MET A 94 7.01 13.00 -6.67
CA MET A 94 6.25 14.24 -6.91
C MET A 94 6.29 15.17 -5.69
N GLY A 95 6.64 16.44 -5.90
CA GLY A 95 6.45 17.50 -4.92
C GLY A 95 5.02 18.05 -4.91
N PRO A 96 4.68 18.98 -4.00
CA PRO A 96 3.33 19.55 -3.92
C PRO A 96 2.80 20.13 -5.25
N LYS A 97 3.66 20.87 -5.96
CA LYS A 97 3.32 21.46 -7.27
C LYS A 97 3.03 20.40 -8.34
N ASP A 98 3.73 19.27 -8.28
CA ASP A 98 3.54 18.18 -9.23
C ASP A 98 2.23 17.43 -8.95
N ILE A 99 1.87 17.29 -7.66
CA ILE A 99 0.59 16.69 -7.25
C ILE A 99 -0.57 17.54 -7.78
N GLU A 100 -0.52 18.87 -7.58
CA GLU A 100 -1.54 19.78 -8.11
C GLU A 100 -1.67 19.66 -9.63
N LYS A 101 -0.54 19.55 -10.35
CA LYS A 101 -0.52 19.46 -11.81
C LYS A 101 -1.01 18.12 -12.36
N TYR A 102 -0.64 17.00 -11.73
CA TYR A 102 -0.82 15.66 -12.32
C TYR A 102 -1.92 14.82 -11.65
N CYS A 103 -2.39 15.23 -10.48
CA CYS A 103 -3.39 14.51 -9.69
C CYS A 103 -4.69 15.31 -9.53
N GLU A 104 -5.09 16.05 -10.57
CA GLU A 104 -6.40 16.71 -10.60
C GLU A 104 -7.53 15.69 -10.40
N LEU A 105 -8.46 16.01 -9.51
CA LEU A 105 -9.59 15.17 -9.14
C LEU A 105 -10.84 15.64 -9.85
N THR A 106 -11.66 14.69 -10.29
CA THR A 106 -13.06 14.97 -10.62
C THR A 106 -13.85 15.27 -9.35
N GLU A 107 -15.02 15.91 -9.50
CA GLU A 107 -15.92 16.19 -8.38
C GLU A 107 -16.27 14.91 -7.58
N ASP A 108 -16.56 13.82 -8.28
CA ASP A 108 -16.83 12.51 -7.66
C ASP A 108 -15.63 12.00 -6.84
N SER A 109 -14.42 12.13 -7.39
CA SER A 109 -13.19 11.68 -6.72
C SER A 109 -12.88 12.55 -5.50
N GLN A 110 -13.15 13.85 -5.60
CA GLN A 110 -13.00 14.80 -4.49
C GLN A 110 -13.98 14.50 -3.35
N ASN A 111 -15.23 14.17 -3.68
CA ASN A 111 -16.22 13.73 -2.69
C ASN A 111 -15.83 12.40 -2.05
N LEU A 112 -15.32 11.44 -2.83
CA LEU A 112 -14.86 10.15 -2.33
C LEU A 112 -13.70 10.30 -1.34
N ILE A 113 -12.66 11.05 -1.71
CA ILE A 113 -11.49 11.23 -0.85
C ILE A 113 -11.84 12.05 0.40
N LYS A 114 -12.73 13.05 0.30
CA LYS A 114 -13.24 13.78 1.46
C LYS A 114 -13.92 12.83 2.46
N ASN A 115 -14.85 12.00 1.98
CA ASN A 115 -15.55 11.03 2.82
C ASN A 115 -14.57 10.03 3.47
N ALA A 116 -13.55 9.58 2.74
CA ALA A 116 -12.53 8.69 3.28
C ALA A 116 -11.70 9.38 4.37
N MET A 117 -11.27 10.62 4.15
CA MET A 117 -10.51 11.43 5.10
C MET A 117 -11.27 11.62 6.41
N GLU A 118 -12.56 11.95 6.35
CA GLU A 118 -13.42 12.15 7.53
C GLU A 118 -13.69 10.84 8.28
N LYS A 119 -14.04 9.76 7.56
CA LYS A 119 -14.39 8.47 8.19
C LYS A 119 -13.20 7.73 8.79
N LEU A 120 -12.03 7.85 8.16
CA LEU A 120 -10.81 7.14 8.57
C LEU A 120 -9.85 8.05 9.36
N ASN A 121 -10.24 9.31 9.61
CA ASN A 121 -9.47 10.33 10.31
C ASN A 121 -8.03 10.45 9.77
N LEU A 122 -7.91 10.52 8.44
CA LEU A 122 -6.63 10.52 7.74
C LEU A 122 -5.97 11.90 7.80
N SER A 123 -4.63 11.91 7.82
CA SER A 123 -3.85 13.15 7.81
C SER A 123 -3.76 13.76 6.41
N ALA A 124 -3.43 15.06 6.33
CA ALA A 124 -3.12 15.71 5.04
C ALA A 124 -1.96 15.02 4.30
N ARG A 125 -1.03 14.38 5.03
CA ARG A 125 0.02 13.57 4.44
C ARG A 125 -0.55 12.33 3.74
N ALA A 126 -1.52 11.65 4.37
CA ALA A 126 -2.20 10.50 3.78
C ALA A 126 -2.98 10.89 2.51
N TYR A 127 -3.59 12.07 2.48
CA TYR A 127 -4.22 12.63 1.27
C TYR A 127 -3.24 12.66 0.09
N ASP A 128 -2.07 13.30 0.25
CA ASP A 128 -1.05 13.38 -0.80
C ASP A 128 -0.57 11.99 -1.24
N ARG A 129 -0.42 11.04 -0.30
CA ARG A 129 -0.01 9.66 -0.63
C ARG A 129 -1.06 8.94 -1.46
N ILE A 130 -2.33 9.06 -1.10
CA ILE A 130 -3.44 8.48 -1.85
C ILE A 130 -3.41 9.00 -3.29
N LEU A 131 -3.23 10.31 -3.49
CA LEU A 131 -3.16 10.89 -4.83
C LEU A 131 -2.00 10.32 -5.65
N LYS A 132 -0.80 10.23 -5.06
CA LYS A 132 0.38 9.67 -5.74
C LYS A 132 0.19 8.20 -6.12
N VAL A 133 -0.42 7.41 -5.24
CA VAL A 133 -0.70 5.99 -5.48
C VAL A 133 -1.76 5.83 -6.57
N ALA A 134 -2.89 6.53 -6.45
CA ALA A 134 -4.03 6.45 -7.38
C ALA A 134 -3.71 6.93 -8.79
N ARG A 135 -2.67 7.76 -8.97
CA ARG A 135 -2.22 8.23 -10.29
C ARG A 135 -1.53 7.14 -11.12
N THR A 136 -1.13 6.03 -10.51
CA THR A 136 -0.46 4.88 -11.18
C THR A 136 -1.38 4.24 -12.20
#